data_AF-A0AA97ENA3-F1
#
_entry.id   AF-A0AA97ENA3-F1
#
_cell.length_a   1.000
_cell.length_b   1.000
_cell.length_c   1.000
_cell.angle_alpha   90.00
_cell.angle_beta   90.00
_cell.angle_gamma   90.00
#
_symmetry.space_group_name_H-M   'P 1'
#
loop_
_entity.id
_entity.type
_entity.pdbx_description
1 polymer ?
#
loop_
_entity_poly.entity_id
_entity_poly.type
_entity_poly.pdbx_seq_one_letter_code
_entity_poly.pdbx_strand_id
1 'polypeptide(L)'
;MTMKTNPHPSKVPFIFKLTLLFIVSFLLTSASSKSDYQSDSSSKNDSENITFNAKGLHFETVLTNIFKGNFIDIPFDRDETTFVLLFNAYVTTYAKHCTSSLPVDKIELTRPECVKERVTTDGYGWEISRVCVEWIDVGIGLYAAPEMFNTKVILDNLQAGDAFRNMYKMMKQDNPIGIASSVLNNSQAADADMKALLKMNGCKSAGLMRFQDNLRLFALGKQPIPISGKAKAVVSYKNQNLTKLAEDLVFEHSKTWAMNRYQRGSITSVAEIKDSQGKLIEIRSKYVYQGFSGRSNGSVRITFTDGLPECLYFFDFPNACRTANRKIVAQYAGGNYQK
;
A
#
# COMPACT_ATOMS: atom_id res chain seq x y z
N MET A 1 63.34 -8.72 21.49
CA MET A 1 62.96 -9.78 20.53
C MET A 1 62.14 -9.14 19.43
N THR A 2 62.74 -8.36 18.51
CA THR A 2 63.33 -8.76 17.21
C THR A 2 62.45 -9.66 16.33
N MET A 3 61.82 -8.97 15.37
CA MET A 3 61.44 -9.32 13.99
C MET A 3 61.70 -10.76 13.48
N LYS A 4 60.69 -11.28 12.75
CA LYS A 4 60.90 -11.64 11.34
C LYS A 4 59.62 -11.52 10.52
N THR A 5 59.73 -10.72 9.47
CA THR A 5 58.79 -10.44 8.39
C THR A 5 58.99 -11.41 7.22
N ASN A 6 58.03 -11.35 6.28
CA ASN A 6 58.07 -11.70 4.84
C ASN A 6 57.47 -13.06 4.43
N PRO A 7 57.07 -13.23 3.15
CA PRO A 7 56.16 -12.38 2.37
C PRO A 7 55.18 -13.19 1.49
N HIS A 8 54.25 -12.48 0.85
CA HIS A 8 53.43 -12.92 -0.29
C HIS A 8 54.27 -13.44 -1.49
N PRO A 9 53.65 -14.28 -2.36
CA PRO A 9 53.25 -13.82 -3.71
C PRO A 9 51.82 -14.26 -4.03
N SER A 10 50.88 -13.47 -4.57
CA SER A 10 50.79 -12.65 -5.78
C SER A 10 50.45 -13.41 -7.09
N LYS A 11 49.22 -13.15 -7.57
CA LYS A 11 48.76 -13.02 -8.97
C LYS A 11 48.66 -14.29 -9.82
N VAL A 12 47.48 -14.54 -10.42
CA VAL A 12 47.13 -14.23 -11.83
C VAL A 12 45.60 -14.36 -12.03
N PRO A 13 44.94 -13.42 -12.74
CA PRO A 13 43.54 -13.54 -13.15
C PRO A 13 43.40 -14.31 -14.47
N PHE A 14 42.45 -15.23 -14.56
CA PHE A 14 42.18 -15.98 -15.79
C PHE A 14 41.30 -15.12 -16.73
N ILE A 15 41.97 -14.43 -17.64
CA ILE A 15 41.40 -13.79 -18.83
C ILE A 15 41.37 -14.85 -19.92
N PHE A 16 40.19 -15.21 -20.44
CA PHE A 16 40.07 -15.73 -21.80
C PHE A 16 39.41 -14.67 -22.67
N LYS A 17 40.24 -14.07 -23.53
CA LYS A 17 39.79 -13.38 -24.74
C LYS A 17 39.44 -14.45 -25.77
N LEU A 18 38.27 -14.33 -26.39
CA LEU A 18 38.07 -14.73 -27.78
C LEU A 18 37.23 -13.64 -28.49
N THR A 19 37.96 -12.78 -29.19
CA THR A 19 37.65 -12.11 -30.47
C THR A 19 36.91 -13.05 -31.45
N LEU A 20 36.09 -12.67 -32.43
CA LEU A 20 35.69 -11.43 -33.10
C LEU A 20 34.53 -11.82 -34.06
N LEU A 21 33.62 -10.88 -34.32
CA LEU A 21 32.85 -10.64 -35.57
C LEU A 21 32.32 -11.83 -36.41
N PHE A 22 30.99 -11.89 -36.57
CA PHE A 22 30.38 -11.96 -37.91
C PHE A 22 29.17 -11.03 -38.00
N ILE A 23 29.31 -10.04 -38.88
CA ILE A 23 28.25 -9.21 -39.42
C ILE A 23 27.50 -10.07 -40.44
N VAL A 24 26.20 -10.25 -40.28
CA VAL A 24 25.29 -10.46 -41.41
C VAL A 24 24.07 -9.57 -41.20
N SER A 25 24.08 -8.48 -41.95
CA SER A 25 22.94 -7.64 -42.24
C SER A 25 21.87 -8.49 -42.92
N PHE A 26 20.69 -8.61 -42.30
CA PHE A 26 19.48 -9.00 -43.00
C PHE A 26 18.57 -7.78 -43.09
N LEU A 27 18.76 -7.04 -44.19
CA LEU A 27 17.75 -6.17 -44.76
C LEU A 27 16.60 -7.07 -45.24
N LEU A 28 15.46 -7.01 -44.55
CA LEU A 28 14.17 -7.38 -45.14
C LEU A 28 13.33 -6.11 -45.24
N THR A 29 13.51 -5.41 -46.36
CA THR A 29 12.52 -4.54 -46.96
C THR A 29 11.62 -5.37 -47.86
N SER A 30 10.37 -5.57 -47.47
CA SER A 30 9.18 -5.87 -48.31
C SER A 30 8.12 -6.46 -47.38
N ALA A 31 6.86 -6.07 -47.36
CA ALA A 31 6.09 -5.14 -48.16
C ALA A 31 4.90 -4.68 -47.31
N SER A 32 4.42 -3.46 -47.55
CA SER A 32 3.10 -3.02 -47.10
C SER A 32 2.02 -3.97 -47.61
N SER A 33 1.49 -4.81 -46.74
CA SER A 33 0.12 -5.28 -46.87
C SER A 33 -0.78 -4.25 -46.20
N LYS A 34 -1.44 -3.40 -47.00
CA LYS A 34 -2.68 -2.75 -46.58
C LYS A 34 -3.67 -3.87 -46.25
N SER A 35 -3.77 -4.24 -44.98
CA SER A 35 -5.04 -4.73 -44.47
C SER A 35 -5.82 -3.49 -44.09
N ASP A 36 -6.84 -3.16 -44.87
CA ASP A 36 -7.93 -2.32 -44.41
C ASP A 36 -8.57 -3.04 -43.21
N TYR A 37 -7.98 -2.85 -42.03
CA TYR A 37 -8.66 -3.09 -40.78
C TYR A 37 -9.55 -1.88 -40.59
N GLN A 38 -10.74 -2.01 -41.20
CA GLN A 38 -11.85 -1.14 -41.00
C GLN A 38 -12.02 -0.97 -39.49
N SER A 39 -11.72 0.24 -39.04
CA SER A 39 -12.05 0.76 -37.72
C SER A 39 -13.55 0.60 -37.54
N ASP A 40 -13.97 -0.55 -37.03
CA ASP A 40 -15.32 -0.71 -36.54
C ASP A 40 -15.36 0.00 -35.18
N SER A 41 -15.66 1.29 -35.30
CA SER A 41 -16.16 2.15 -34.24
C SER A 41 -17.46 1.54 -33.70
N SER A 42 -17.32 0.51 -32.87
CA SER A 42 -18.33 0.11 -31.91
C SER A 42 -17.83 0.47 -30.51
N SER A 43 -17.63 1.77 -30.29
CA SER A 43 -17.82 2.37 -28.98
C SER A 43 -19.32 2.28 -28.66
N LYS A 44 -19.76 1.13 -28.15
CA LYS A 44 -21.09 0.95 -27.57
C LYS A 44 -20.94 0.44 -26.14
N ASN A 45 -21.01 1.38 -25.20
CA ASN A 45 -21.61 1.27 -23.86
C ASN A 45 -21.48 -0.06 -23.08
N ASP A 46 -20.28 -0.60 -22.88
CA ASP A 46 -20.07 -1.66 -21.86
C ASP A 46 -19.90 -1.11 -20.44
N SER A 47 -20.06 0.20 -20.25
CA SER A 47 -19.99 0.84 -18.93
C SER A 47 -21.33 1.18 -18.31
N GLU A 48 -22.44 0.85 -18.96
CA GLU A 48 -23.78 1.00 -18.40
C GLU A 48 -24.21 -0.34 -17.78
N ASN A 49 -24.44 -0.33 -16.47
CA ASN A 49 -24.93 -1.43 -15.61
C ASN A 49 -23.92 -2.42 -14.99
N ILE A 50 -22.75 -1.96 -14.53
CA ILE A 50 -22.06 -2.69 -13.45
C ILE A 50 -22.84 -2.47 -12.15
N THR A 51 -23.60 -3.47 -11.71
CA THR A 51 -24.41 -3.42 -10.48
C THR A 51 -23.58 -3.85 -9.26
N PHE A 52 -23.68 -3.09 -8.18
CA PHE A 52 -23.11 -3.42 -6.87
C PHE A 52 -24.03 -2.94 -5.77
N ASN A 53 -24.24 -3.78 -4.75
CA ASN A 53 -25.11 -3.48 -3.64
C ASN A 53 -24.38 -3.72 -2.31
N ALA A 54 -24.33 -2.69 -1.49
CA ALA A 54 -23.87 -2.73 -0.10
C ALA A 54 -24.90 -2.15 0.87
N LYS A 55 -26.16 -1.97 0.42
CA LYS A 55 -27.21 -1.32 1.18
C LYS A 55 -27.58 -2.10 2.44
N GLY A 56 -27.65 -1.41 3.56
CA GLY A 56 -27.98 -1.99 4.87
C GLY A 56 -26.81 -2.70 5.57
N LEU A 57 -25.60 -2.59 5.02
CA LEU A 57 -24.38 -3.09 5.65
C LEU A 57 -23.82 -2.04 6.63
N HIS A 58 -23.14 -2.50 7.68
CA HIS A 58 -22.51 -1.61 8.66
C HIS A 58 -21.51 -0.64 8.00
N PHE A 59 -20.72 -1.14 7.06
CA PHE A 59 -19.73 -0.40 6.29
C PHE A 59 -20.24 0.06 4.92
N GLU A 60 -21.56 0.17 4.71
CA GLU A 60 -22.20 0.51 3.43
C GLU A 60 -21.47 1.63 2.67
N THR A 61 -21.24 2.77 3.32
CA THR A 61 -20.60 3.94 2.71
C THR A 61 -19.16 3.63 2.25
N VAL A 62 -18.39 2.96 3.11
CA VAL A 62 -17.00 2.57 2.80
C VAL A 62 -16.96 1.59 1.64
N LEU A 63 -17.77 0.53 1.69
CA LEU A 63 -17.81 -0.50 0.65
C LEU A 63 -18.25 0.08 -0.69
N THR A 64 -19.24 0.98 -0.67
CA THR A 64 -19.71 1.71 -1.85
C THR A 64 -18.63 2.62 -2.43
N ASN A 65 -17.89 3.34 -1.58
CA ASN A 65 -16.80 4.21 -2.01
C ASN A 65 -15.63 3.41 -2.60
N ILE A 66 -15.28 2.26 -2.01
CA ILE A 66 -14.29 1.34 -2.58
C ILE A 66 -14.77 0.87 -3.96
N PHE A 67 -15.99 0.36 -4.09
CA PHE A 67 -16.55 -0.05 -5.38
C PHE A 67 -16.50 1.06 -6.44
N LYS A 68 -16.93 2.27 -6.07
CA LYS A 68 -16.94 3.45 -6.97
C LYS A 68 -15.55 3.93 -7.35
N GLY A 69 -14.51 3.52 -6.61
CA GLY A 69 -13.16 4.06 -6.74
C GLY A 69 -13.03 5.47 -6.13
N ASN A 70 -13.89 5.83 -5.18
CA ASN A 70 -13.86 7.11 -4.48
C ASN A 70 -13.06 7.00 -3.18
N PHE A 71 -11.74 6.88 -3.30
CA PHE A 71 -10.87 6.70 -2.14
C PHE A 71 -10.77 7.94 -1.24
N ILE A 72 -11.21 9.12 -1.70
CA ILE A 72 -11.20 10.38 -0.92
C ILE A 72 -12.13 10.28 0.30
N ASP A 73 -13.28 9.63 0.10
CA ASP A 73 -14.36 9.55 1.08
C ASP A 73 -14.25 8.28 1.95
N ILE A 74 -13.09 7.62 1.94
CA ILE A 74 -12.76 6.55 2.89
C ILE A 74 -12.15 7.23 4.14
N PRO A 75 -12.71 7.01 5.34
CA PRO A 75 -12.37 7.82 6.52
C PRO A 75 -11.06 7.42 7.21
N PHE A 76 -10.34 6.44 6.67
CA PHE A 76 -9.14 5.85 7.26
C PHE A 76 -8.13 5.46 6.17
N ASP A 77 -6.87 5.29 6.55
CA ASP A 77 -5.80 4.84 5.66
C ASP A 77 -5.70 3.30 5.55
N ARG A 78 -4.89 2.83 4.60
CA ARG A 78 -4.69 1.40 4.30
C ARG A 78 -4.00 0.59 5.40
N ASP A 79 -3.31 1.25 6.31
CA ASP A 79 -2.62 0.66 7.46
C ASP A 79 -3.46 0.75 8.76
N GLU A 80 -4.60 1.44 8.74
CA GLU A 80 -5.50 1.48 9.88
C GLU A 80 -6.16 0.13 10.15
N THR A 81 -6.31 -0.20 11.43
CA THR A 81 -6.89 -1.47 11.91
C THR A 81 -8.22 -1.79 11.25
N THR A 82 -9.12 -0.80 11.12
CA THR A 82 -10.44 -1.00 10.52
C THR A 82 -10.36 -1.46 9.06
N PHE A 83 -9.47 -0.87 8.25
CA PHE A 83 -9.30 -1.29 6.86
C PHE A 83 -8.73 -2.71 6.77
N VAL A 84 -7.72 -3.01 7.59
CA VAL A 84 -7.09 -4.33 7.57
C VAL A 84 -8.06 -5.42 8.01
N LEU A 85 -8.92 -5.13 9.01
CA LEU A 85 -10.03 -6.02 9.38
C LEU A 85 -10.98 -6.25 8.20
N LEU A 86 -11.41 -5.20 7.51
CA LEU A 86 -12.27 -5.32 6.33
C LEU A 86 -11.62 -6.15 5.21
N PHE A 87 -10.35 -5.91 4.94
CA PHE A 87 -9.60 -6.64 3.91
C PHE A 87 -9.48 -8.13 4.26
N ASN A 88 -9.08 -8.43 5.49
CA ASN A 88 -8.95 -9.81 5.99
C ASN A 88 -10.29 -10.54 6.04
N ALA A 89 -11.36 -9.86 6.47
CA ALA A 89 -12.72 -10.37 6.45
C ALA A 89 -13.15 -10.71 5.01
N TYR A 90 -12.87 -9.83 4.04
CA TYR A 90 -13.20 -10.09 2.63
C TYR A 90 -12.49 -11.32 2.10
N VAL A 91 -11.15 -11.38 2.23
CA VAL A 91 -10.33 -12.50 1.73
C VAL A 91 -10.79 -13.83 2.35
N THR A 92 -10.97 -13.86 3.67
CA THR A 92 -11.39 -15.07 4.39
C THR A 92 -12.81 -15.49 4.01
N THR A 93 -13.72 -14.54 3.88
CA THR A 93 -15.12 -14.82 3.52
C THR A 93 -15.23 -15.30 2.07
N TYR A 94 -14.48 -14.69 1.14
CA TYR A 94 -14.41 -15.14 -0.25
C TYR A 94 -13.83 -16.55 -0.33
N ALA A 95 -12.75 -16.83 0.41
CA ALA A 95 -12.16 -18.15 0.49
C ALA A 95 -13.14 -19.23 0.98
N LYS A 96 -14.05 -18.88 1.91
CA LYS A 96 -15.07 -19.79 2.44
C LYS A 96 -16.26 -19.99 1.49
N HIS A 97 -16.74 -18.92 0.86
CA HIS A 97 -18.04 -18.92 0.17
C HIS A 97 -17.95 -18.89 -1.36
N CYS A 98 -16.77 -18.62 -1.91
CA CYS A 98 -16.52 -18.48 -3.34
C CYS A 98 -15.40 -19.43 -3.82
N THR A 99 -15.25 -20.60 -3.18
CA THR A 99 -14.19 -21.58 -3.49
C THR A 99 -14.15 -21.99 -4.96
N SER A 100 -15.31 -22.16 -5.61
CA SER A 100 -15.46 -22.47 -7.03
C SER A 100 -15.10 -21.31 -7.98
N SER A 101 -14.86 -20.13 -7.41
CA SER A 101 -14.49 -18.91 -8.14
C SER A 101 -13.01 -18.55 -8.01
N LEU A 102 -12.26 -19.26 -7.17
CA LEU A 102 -10.82 -19.07 -7.05
C LEU A 102 -10.08 -19.57 -8.30
N PRO A 103 -8.96 -18.95 -8.66
CA PRO A 103 -8.14 -19.38 -9.78
C PRO A 103 -7.42 -20.70 -9.47
N VAL A 104 -6.84 -21.32 -10.51
CA VAL A 104 -6.14 -22.61 -10.38
C VAL A 104 -4.87 -22.48 -9.53
N ASP A 105 -4.17 -21.34 -9.66
CA ASP A 105 -2.94 -21.00 -8.94
C ASP A 105 -3.19 -20.37 -7.55
N LYS A 106 -4.36 -20.62 -6.95
CA LYS A 106 -4.71 -20.14 -5.62
C LYS A 106 -3.67 -20.54 -4.56
N ILE A 107 -3.43 -19.62 -3.63
CA ILE A 107 -2.45 -19.79 -2.55
C ILE A 107 -3.20 -20.06 -1.24
N GLU A 108 -2.73 -21.03 -0.46
CA GLU A 108 -3.30 -21.33 0.85
C GLU A 108 -3.02 -20.17 1.83
N LEU A 109 -4.06 -19.73 2.54
CA LEU A 109 -3.96 -18.81 3.64
C LEU A 109 -3.29 -19.52 4.82
N THR A 110 -2.43 -18.79 5.52
CA THR A 110 -1.74 -19.29 6.71
C THR A 110 -2.12 -18.48 7.93
N ARG A 111 -1.89 -19.05 9.11
CA ARG A 111 -1.92 -18.34 10.38
C ARG A 111 -0.64 -18.65 11.17
N PRO A 112 -0.14 -17.71 11.98
CA PRO A 112 0.95 -18.00 12.89
C PRO A 112 0.47 -18.94 14.00
N GLU A 113 1.19 -20.04 14.21
CA GLU A 113 1.00 -20.97 15.32
C GLU A 113 2.27 -21.03 16.17
N CYS A 114 2.09 -20.94 17.48
CA CYS A 114 3.21 -20.99 18.41
C CYS A 114 3.70 -22.43 18.56
N VAL A 115 4.98 -22.67 18.28
CA VAL A 115 5.58 -24.02 18.43
C VAL A 115 6.54 -24.11 19.59
N LYS A 116 6.97 -22.97 20.13
CA LYS A 116 7.85 -22.93 21.31
C LYS A 116 7.51 -21.75 22.19
N GLU A 117 7.27 -22.06 23.45
CA GLU A 117 7.02 -21.07 24.49
C GLU A 117 8.21 -20.96 25.42
N ARG A 118 8.48 -19.74 25.89
CA ARG A 118 9.35 -19.48 27.01
C ARG A 118 8.46 -19.24 28.23
N VAL A 119 8.57 -20.17 29.17
CA VAL A 119 7.96 -20.04 30.49
C VAL A 119 8.99 -19.43 31.43
N THR A 120 8.63 -18.34 32.09
CA THR A 120 9.43 -17.75 33.17
C THR A 120 8.76 -18.12 34.48
N THR A 121 9.52 -18.69 35.41
CA THR A 121 9.06 -19.02 36.76
C THR A 121 9.70 -18.11 37.80
N ASP A 122 9.02 -17.88 38.93
CA ASP A 122 9.61 -17.22 40.09
C ASP A 122 10.60 -18.15 40.84
N GLY A 123 11.16 -17.65 41.93
CA GLY A 123 12.10 -18.41 42.78
C GLY A 123 11.49 -19.61 43.50
N TYR A 124 10.17 -19.79 43.47
CA TYR A 124 9.44 -20.93 44.03
C TYR A 124 8.92 -21.89 42.93
N GLY A 125 9.19 -21.59 41.65
CA GLY A 125 8.76 -22.40 40.51
C GLY A 125 7.37 -22.05 39.97
N TRP A 126 6.73 -20.98 40.44
CA TRP A 126 5.43 -20.53 39.91
C TRP A 126 5.61 -19.80 38.58
N GLU A 127 4.83 -20.17 37.58
CA GLU A 127 4.80 -19.50 36.28
C GLU A 127 4.37 -18.03 36.44
N ILE A 128 5.28 -17.10 36.10
CA ILE A 128 5.03 -15.66 36.11
C ILE A 128 4.77 -15.11 34.70
N SER A 129 5.26 -15.79 33.67
CA SER A 129 4.95 -15.43 32.28
C SER A 129 5.16 -16.60 31.33
N ARG A 130 4.35 -16.62 30.27
CA ARG A 130 4.51 -17.52 29.13
C ARG A 130 4.39 -16.68 27.87
N VAL A 131 5.45 -16.69 27.08
CA VAL A 131 5.51 -15.96 25.83
C VAL A 131 5.94 -16.90 24.72
N CYS A 132 5.29 -16.81 23.57
CA CYS A 132 5.75 -17.55 22.41
C CYS A 132 7.08 -16.98 21.92
N VAL A 133 8.08 -17.82 21.74
CA VAL A 133 9.41 -17.45 21.24
C VAL A 133 9.69 -17.99 19.86
N GLU A 134 8.86 -18.90 19.34
CA GLU A 134 9.00 -19.45 17.99
C GLU A 134 7.61 -19.65 17.37
N TRP A 135 7.43 -19.03 16.20
CA TRP A 135 6.19 -19.05 15.43
C TRP A 135 6.45 -19.70 14.09
N ILE A 136 5.51 -20.53 13.63
CA ILE A 136 5.48 -21.05 12.26
C ILE A 136 4.17 -20.66 11.61
N ASP A 137 4.17 -20.52 10.29
CA ASP A 137 2.95 -20.32 9.52
C ASP A 137 2.34 -21.68 9.15
N VAL A 138 1.14 -21.96 9.65
CA VAL A 138 0.38 -23.18 9.33
C VAL A 138 -0.77 -22.87 8.38
N GLY A 139 -0.94 -23.73 7.37
CA GLY A 139 -2.08 -23.66 6.44
C GLY A 139 -3.41 -23.89 7.15
N ILE A 140 -4.43 -23.11 6.79
CA ILE A 140 -5.76 -23.19 7.42
C ILE A 140 -6.82 -23.83 6.52
N GLY A 141 -6.43 -24.42 5.39
CA GLY A 141 -7.35 -25.03 4.42
C GLY A 141 -8.23 -24.04 3.65
N LEU A 142 -7.96 -22.74 3.77
CA LEU A 142 -8.61 -21.68 3.00
C LEU A 142 -7.65 -21.14 1.96
N TYR A 143 -8.16 -20.69 0.82
CA TYR A 143 -7.34 -20.29 -0.32
C TYR A 143 -7.76 -18.92 -0.85
N ALA A 144 -6.80 -18.16 -1.34
CA ALA A 144 -7.02 -16.85 -1.96
C ALA A 144 -6.37 -16.81 -3.35
N ALA A 145 -6.90 -15.94 -4.21
CA ALA A 145 -6.22 -15.60 -5.46
C ALA A 145 -4.83 -14.99 -5.14
N PRO A 146 -3.78 -15.27 -5.94
CA PRO A 146 -2.42 -14.80 -5.64
C PRO A 146 -2.30 -13.30 -5.39
N GLU A 147 -3.01 -12.50 -6.17
CA GLU A 147 -3.01 -11.04 -6.03
C GLU A 147 -3.60 -10.56 -4.69
N MET A 148 -4.62 -11.26 -4.17
CA MET A 148 -5.24 -10.95 -2.89
C MET A 148 -4.37 -11.44 -1.73
N PHE A 149 -3.77 -12.63 -1.86
CA PHE A 149 -2.82 -13.18 -0.90
C PHE A 149 -1.61 -12.25 -0.73
N ASN A 150 -0.96 -11.88 -1.83
CA ASN A 150 0.22 -11.00 -1.80
C ASN A 150 -0.11 -9.62 -1.21
N THR A 151 -1.32 -9.11 -1.49
CA THR A 151 -1.78 -7.85 -0.90
C THR A 151 -2.02 -7.98 0.60
N LYS A 152 -2.57 -9.10 1.08
CA LYS A 152 -2.71 -9.41 2.50
C LYS A 152 -1.35 -9.37 3.20
N VAL A 153 -0.35 -10.06 2.65
CA VAL A 153 1.02 -10.08 3.21
C VAL A 153 1.61 -8.67 3.33
N ILE A 154 1.38 -7.80 2.33
CA ILE A 154 1.82 -6.40 2.38
C ILE A 154 1.14 -5.65 3.53
N LEU A 155 -0.17 -5.82 3.73
CA LEU A 155 -0.91 -5.17 4.82
C LEU A 155 -0.48 -5.67 6.20
N ASP A 156 -0.31 -6.98 6.35
CA ASP A 156 0.12 -7.58 7.63
C ASP A 156 1.51 -7.06 8.03
N ASN A 157 2.43 -6.89 7.06
CA ASN A 157 3.74 -6.28 7.29
C ASN A 157 3.66 -4.79 7.69
N LEU A 158 2.71 -4.03 7.14
CA LEU A 158 2.47 -2.64 7.56
C LEU A 158 1.98 -2.59 9.01
N GLN A 159 1.06 -3.47 9.40
CA GLN A 159 0.58 -3.55 10.80
C GLN A 159 1.64 -4.00 11.79
N ALA A 160 2.54 -4.92 11.40
CA ALA A 160 3.64 -5.35 12.26
C ALA A 160 4.56 -4.18 12.66
N GLY A 161 4.82 -3.24 11.74
CA GLY A 161 5.54 -2.00 12.03
C GLY A 161 4.79 -1.05 12.99
N ASP A 162 3.45 -1.03 12.91
CA ASP A 162 2.59 -0.20 13.76
C ASP A 162 2.22 -0.85 15.11
N ALA A 163 2.47 -2.16 15.31
CA ALA A 163 2.16 -2.87 16.55
C ALA A 163 2.85 -2.22 17.78
N PHE A 164 4.11 -1.81 17.65
CA PHE A 164 4.82 -1.06 18.70
C PHE A 164 4.17 0.30 19.01
N ARG A 165 3.66 0.98 17.98
CA ARG A 165 3.01 2.29 18.08
C ARG A 165 1.60 2.18 18.67
N ASN A 166 0.86 1.14 18.32
CA ASN A 166 -0.44 0.82 18.90
C ASN A 166 -0.29 0.44 20.37
N MET A 167 0.73 -0.32 20.73
CA MET A 167 1.08 -0.61 22.13
C MET A 167 1.42 0.69 22.90
N TYR A 168 2.23 1.58 22.34
CA TYR A 168 2.55 2.87 22.96
C TYR A 168 1.34 3.80 23.14
N LYS A 169 0.45 3.88 22.13
CA LYS A 169 -0.81 4.63 22.24
C LYS A 169 -1.74 4.02 23.28
N MET A 170 -1.84 2.70 23.35
CA MET A 170 -2.66 2.00 24.33
C MET A 170 -2.16 2.18 25.76
N MET A 171 -0.84 2.22 25.98
CA MET A 171 -0.23 2.56 27.27
C MET A 171 -0.46 4.02 27.71
N LYS A 172 -0.83 4.90 26.78
CA LYS A 172 -1.09 6.33 27.03
C LYS A 172 -2.57 6.70 27.12
N GLN A 173 -3.47 5.75 26.95
CA GLN A 173 -4.92 6.02 26.95
C GLN A 173 -5.59 5.52 28.22
N ASP A 174 -6.55 6.30 28.71
CA ASP A 174 -7.24 6.06 29.98
C ASP A 174 -8.23 4.89 29.95
N ASN A 175 -8.59 4.34 28.77
CA ASN A 175 -9.54 3.23 28.64
C ASN A 175 -9.17 2.21 27.54
N PRO A 176 -8.26 1.25 27.83
CA PRO A 176 -7.86 0.21 26.89
C PRO A 176 -8.98 -0.80 26.57
N ILE A 177 -9.94 -1.01 27.48
CA ILE A 177 -11.04 -1.97 27.31
C ILE A 177 -12.03 -1.51 26.23
N GLY A 178 -12.35 -0.21 26.19
CA GLY A 178 -13.24 0.35 25.17
C GLY A 178 -12.70 0.19 23.74
N ILE A 179 -11.38 0.28 23.56
CA ILE A 179 -10.70 0.08 22.28
C ILE A 179 -10.75 -1.38 21.86
N ALA A 180 -10.46 -2.30 22.79
CA ALA A 180 -10.55 -3.74 22.50
C ALA A 180 -11.97 -4.14 22.07
N SER A 181 -12.99 -3.59 22.74
CA SER A 181 -14.39 -3.81 22.40
C SER A 181 -14.75 -3.26 21.01
N SER A 182 -14.30 -2.04 20.66
CA SER A 182 -14.59 -1.48 19.34
C SER A 182 -13.90 -2.25 18.20
N VAL A 183 -12.67 -2.72 18.41
CA VAL A 183 -11.97 -3.59 17.46
C VAL A 183 -12.72 -4.91 17.27
N LEU A 184 -13.19 -5.53 18.36
CA LEU A 184 -13.97 -6.77 18.30
C LEU A 184 -15.29 -6.58 17.56
N ASN A 185 -16.04 -5.53 17.90
CA ASN A 185 -17.31 -5.21 17.26
C ASN A 185 -17.13 -4.92 15.77
N ASN A 186 -16.10 -4.16 15.40
CA ASN A 186 -15.78 -3.87 14.00
C ASN A 186 -15.37 -5.14 13.23
N SER A 187 -14.65 -6.06 13.87
CA SER A 187 -14.29 -7.35 13.27
C SER A 187 -15.54 -8.20 12.99
N GLN A 188 -16.46 -8.30 13.97
CA GLN A 188 -17.70 -9.05 13.80
C GLN A 188 -18.59 -8.42 12.72
N ALA A 189 -18.70 -7.10 12.70
CA ALA A 189 -19.43 -6.36 11.68
C ALA A 189 -18.81 -6.56 10.29
N ALA A 190 -17.48 -6.54 10.17
CA ALA A 190 -16.79 -6.77 8.90
C ALA A 190 -17.06 -8.18 8.37
N ASP A 191 -16.97 -9.21 9.21
CA ASP A 191 -17.28 -10.59 8.80
C ASP A 191 -18.74 -10.75 8.35
N ALA A 192 -19.68 -10.17 9.10
CA ALA A 192 -21.10 -10.21 8.78
C ALA A 192 -21.40 -9.48 7.45
N ASP A 193 -20.84 -8.28 7.28
CA ASP A 193 -21.00 -7.47 6.09
C ASP A 193 -20.40 -8.15 4.86
N MET A 194 -19.19 -8.72 4.96
CA MET A 194 -18.57 -9.39 3.81
C MET A 194 -19.38 -10.61 3.38
N LYS A 195 -19.92 -11.38 4.33
CA LYS A 195 -20.80 -12.51 4.01
C LYS A 195 -22.06 -12.04 3.28
N ALA A 196 -22.68 -10.97 3.77
CA ALA A 196 -23.86 -10.38 3.17
C ALA A 196 -23.55 -9.79 1.78
N LEU A 197 -22.41 -9.10 1.63
CA LEU A 197 -21.93 -8.50 0.39
C LEU A 197 -21.74 -9.56 -0.70
N LEU A 198 -21.07 -10.67 -0.39
CA LEU A 198 -20.90 -11.78 -1.35
C LEU A 198 -22.25 -12.40 -1.75
N LYS A 199 -23.18 -12.53 -0.80
CA LYS A 199 -24.54 -13.03 -1.09
C LYS A 199 -25.34 -12.07 -1.98
N MET A 200 -25.24 -10.76 -1.74
CA MET A 200 -25.97 -9.74 -2.51
C MET A 200 -25.47 -9.59 -3.95
N ASN A 201 -24.16 -9.79 -4.17
CA ASN A 201 -23.53 -9.47 -5.45
C ASN A 201 -23.14 -10.73 -6.26
N GLY A 202 -22.90 -11.87 -5.62
CA GLY A 202 -22.39 -13.09 -6.26
C GLY A 202 -20.89 -13.06 -6.57
N CYS A 203 -20.22 -14.20 -6.41
CA CYS A 203 -18.75 -14.33 -6.39
C CYS A 203 -18.00 -13.88 -7.65
N LYS A 204 -18.63 -13.95 -8.83
CA LYS A 204 -18.05 -13.60 -10.14
C LYS A 204 -18.75 -12.43 -10.83
N SER A 205 -19.63 -11.70 -10.13
CA SER A 205 -20.29 -10.56 -10.77
C SER A 205 -19.30 -9.46 -11.09
N ALA A 206 -19.52 -8.75 -12.19
CA ALA A 206 -18.67 -7.63 -12.59
C ALA A 206 -18.55 -6.58 -11.48
N GLY A 207 -19.62 -6.35 -10.71
CA GLY A 207 -19.62 -5.42 -9.59
C GLY A 207 -18.73 -5.86 -8.44
N LEU A 208 -18.80 -7.14 -8.06
CA LEU A 208 -17.96 -7.66 -6.99
C LEU A 208 -16.48 -7.73 -7.40
N MET A 209 -16.19 -8.15 -8.63
CA MET A 209 -14.81 -8.21 -9.13
C MET A 209 -14.18 -6.81 -9.18
N ARG A 210 -14.95 -5.80 -9.59
CA ARG A 210 -14.52 -4.41 -9.54
C ARG A 210 -14.28 -3.93 -8.11
N PHE A 211 -15.19 -4.26 -7.19
CA PHE A 211 -14.99 -3.98 -5.77
C PHE A 211 -13.70 -4.63 -5.26
N GLN A 212 -13.44 -5.88 -5.60
CA GLN A 212 -12.22 -6.60 -5.23
C GLN A 212 -10.97 -5.88 -5.76
N ASP A 213 -10.97 -5.49 -7.03
CA ASP A 213 -9.86 -4.76 -7.62
C ASP A 213 -9.61 -3.43 -6.93
N ASN A 214 -10.66 -2.65 -6.66
CA ASN A 214 -10.50 -1.39 -5.94
C ASN A 214 -10.11 -1.60 -4.47
N LEU A 215 -10.61 -2.63 -3.80
CA LEU A 215 -10.20 -2.99 -2.44
C LEU A 215 -8.70 -3.30 -2.42
N ARG A 216 -8.22 -4.08 -3.39
CA ARG A 216 -6.80 -4.40 -3.58
C ARG A 216 -5.98 -3.16 -3.92
N LEU A 217 -6.44 -2.30 -4.81
CA LEU A 217 -5.74 -1.07 -5.17
C LEU A 217 -5.63 -0.12 -3.98
N PHE A 218 -6.69 0.03 -3.19
CA PHE A 218 -6.62 0.79 -1.93
C PHE A 218 -5.59 0.17 -0.97
N ALA A 219 -5.67 -1.15 -0.78
CA ALA A 219 -4.73 -1.90 0.05
C ALA A 219 -3.28 -1.84 -0.43
N LEU A 220 -3.04 -1.60 -1.72
CA LEU A 220 -1.72 -1.41 -2.33
C LEU A 220 -1.30 0.06 -2.42
N GLY A 221 -2.17 1.00 -2.03
CA GLY A 221 -1.95 2.43 -2.21
C GLY A 221 -1.83 2.82 -3.68
N LYS A 222 -2.56 2.16 -4.58
CA LYS A 222 -2.61 2.49 -6.00
C LYS A 222 -3.85 3.32 -6.33
N GLN A 223 -3.87 3.92 -7.52
CA GLN A 223 -5.04 4.67 -7.98
C GLN A 223 -6.25 3.76 -8.16
N PRO A 224 -7.48 4.25 -7.86
CA PRO A 224 -8.70 3.49 -8.06
C PRO A 224 -9.02 3.33 -9.55
N ILE A 225 -9.89 2.36 -9.84
CA ILE A 225 -10.62 2.25 -11.10
C ILE A 225 -11.97 2.99 -10.90
N PRO A 226 -12.17 4.20 -11.46
CA PRO A 226 -13.41 4.96 -11.32
C PRO A 226 -14.50 4.44 -12.26
N ILE A 227 -15.77 4.48 -11.84
CA ILE A 227 -16.89 4.12 -12.71
C ILE A 227 -16.87 5.06 -13.92
N SER A 228 -16.96 4.49 -15.13
CA SER A 228 -16.93 5.20 -16.42
C SER A 228 -17.80 6.46 -16.39
N GLY A 229 -17.25 7.57 -16.89
CA GLY A 229 -17.90 8.89 -16.94
C GLY A 229 -17.10 10.00 -16.25
N LYS A 230 -16.24 9.66 -15.29
CA LYS A 230 -15.15 10.54 -14.87
C LYS A 230 -13.87 9.99 -15.47
N ALA A 231 -13.52 10.49 -16.67
CA ALA A 231 -12.18 10.33 -17.23
C ALA A 231 -11.16 10.52 -16.09
N LYS A 232 -10.08 9.71 -16.07
CA LYS A 232 -8.88 9.97 -15.25
C LYS A 232 -8.72 11.48 -15.23
N ALA A 233 -8.94 12.13 -14.07
CA ALA A 233 -8.78 13.57 -14.01
C ALA A 233 -7.38 13.83 -14.54
N VAL A 234 -7.28 14.44 -15.71
CA VAL A 234 -5.99 14.83 -16.27
C VAL A 234 -5.49 15.83 -15.24
N VAL A 235 -4.59 15.36 -14.39
CA VAL A 235 -4.09 16.15 -13.27
C VAL A 235 -3.47 17.38 -13.91
N SER A 236 -4.13 18.52 -13.75
CA SER A 236 -3.59 19.77 -14.27
C SER A 236 -2.34 20.08 -13.46
N TYR A 237 -1.16 19.80 -14.00
CA TYR A 237 0.11 20.10 -13.33
C TYR A 237 0.40 21.60 -13.26
N LYS A 238 -0.41 22.42 -13.95
CA LYS A 238 -0.24 23.87 -14.02
C LYS A 238 -0.86 24.52 -12.79
N ASN A 239 -0.11 25.46 -12.20
CA ASN A 239 -0.54 26.32 -11.10
C ASN A 239 -0.96 25.58 -9.82
N GLN A 240 -0.23 24.52 -9.44
CA GLN A 240 -0.47 23.80 -8.20
C GLN A 240 0.24 24.47 -7.01
N ASN A 241 -0.40 24.47 -5.84
CA ASN A 241 0.15 24.89 -4.56
C ASN A 241 0.94 23.73 -3.95
N LEU A 242 2.14 23.51 -4.48
CA LEU A 242 3.01 22.41 -4.06
C LEU A 242 3.53 22.56 -2.62
N THR A 243 3.57 23.80 -2.09
CA THR A 243 3.83 24.06 -0.67
C THR A 243 2.74 23.45 0.20
N LYS A 244 1.47 23.74 -0.10
CA LYS A 244 0.33 23.15 0.63
C LYS A 244 0.29 21.63 0.46
N LEU A 245 0.58 21.12 -0.73
CA LEU A 245 0.64 19.67 -0.98
C LEU A 245 1.70 18.98 -0.12
N ALA A 246 2.93 19.49 -0.12
CA ALA A 246 3.99 18.96 0.72
C ALA A 246 3.64 19.07 2.21
N GLU A 247 2.99 20.17 2.61
CA GLU A 247 2.57 20.42 3.99
C GLU A 247 1.56 19.38 4.46
N ASP A 248 0.51 19.13 3.68
CA ASP A 248 -0.52 18.15 4.02
C ASP A 248 0.06 16.73 4.00
N LEU A 249 0.89 16.38 3.00
CA LEU A 249 1.50 15.05 2.89
C LEU A 249 2.45 14.75 4.07
N VAL A 250 3.31 15.71 4.44
CA VAL A 250 4.23 15.54 5.57
C VAL A 250 3.47 15.55 6.89
N PHE A 251 2.49 16.45 7.06
CA PHE A 251 1.66 16.49 8.26
C PHE A 251 0.96 15.16 8.49
N GLU A 252 0.31 14.61 7.46
CA GLU A 252 -0.40 13.35 7.56
C GLU A 252 0.56 12.20 7.89
N HIS A 253 1.66 12.09 7.17
CA HIS A 253 2.65 11.06 7.45
C HIS A 253 3.28 11.22 8.85
N SER A 254 3.50 12.44 9.32
CA SER A 254 4.03 12.70 10.67
C SER A 254 3.13 12.19 11.80
N LYS A 255 1.85 11.95 11.47
CA LYS A 255 0.91 11.04 12.13
C LYS A 255 1.63 9.85 12.78
N THR A 256 2.51 9.25 12.00
CA THR A 256 3.20 7.97 12.23
C THR A 256 4.46 8.04 13.07
N TRP A 257 4.98 9.24 13.35
CA TRP A 257 6.25 9.38 14.04
C TRP A 257 6.12 9.06 15.53
N ALA A 258 7.02 8.22 16.04
CA ALA A 258 6.99 7.78 17.44
C ALA A 258 7.44 8.87 18.41
N MET A 259 8.53 9.59 18.07
CA MET A 259 9.22 10.50 18.99
C MET A 259 9.20 11.96 18.51
N ASN A 260 9.23 12.18 17.20
CA ASN A 260 9.28 13.52 16.61
C ASN A 260 7.87 14.03 16.36
N ARG A 261 7.64 15.33 16.62
CA ARG A 261 6.41 16.02 16.26
C ARG A 261 6.66 17.02 15.16
N TYR A 262 6.02 16.84 14.03
CA TYR A 262 6.05 17.80 12.95
C TYR A 262 5.40 19.12 13.35
N GLN A 263 6.02 20.24 12.94
CA GLN A 263 5.44 21.57 13.13
C GLN A 263 4.64 21.96 11.88
N ARG A 264 3.32 22.08 12.01
CA ARG A 264 2.45 22.49 10.90
C ARG A 264 2.76 23.93 10.44
N GLY A 265 2.68 24.15 9.14
CA GLY A 265 3.02 25.40 8.46
C GLY A 265 4.53 25.63 8.33
N SER A 266 5.35 24.58 8.44
CA SER A 266 6.81 24.70 8.41
C SER A 266 7.46 24.30 7.08
N ILE A 267 6.67 23.86 6.09
CA ILE A 267 7.19 23.60 4.75
C ILE A 267 7.79 24.87 4.16
N THR A 268 9.05 24.77 3.76
CA THR A 268 9.81 25.83 3.11
C THR A 268 10.64 25.27 1.96
N SER A 269 10.99 26.14 1.00
CA SER A 269 11.91 25.81 -0.10
C SER A 269 11.45 24.64 -0.97
N VAL A 270 10.25 24.72 -1.54
CA VAL A 270 9.76 23.72 -2.49
C VAL A 270 10.49 23.85 -3.82
N ALA A 271 11.39 22.92 -4.10
CA ALA A 271 12.05 22.78 -5.39
C ALA A 271 11.33 21.74 -6.24
N GLU A 272 10.97 22.11 -7.47
CA GLU A 272 10.31 21.24 -8.44
C GLU A 272 11.33 20.62 -9.38
N ILE A 273 11.19 19.33 -9.65
CA ILE A 273 11.96 18.60 -10.66
C ILE A 273 10.97 18.01 -11.65
N LYS A 274 11.18 18.32 -12.92
CA LYS A 274 10.32 17.93 -14.03
C LYS A 274 11.10 17.08 -15.04
N ASP A 275 10.39 16.22 -15.77
CA ASP A 275 10.97 15.49 -16.88
C ASP A 275 11.12 16.37 -18.15
N SER A 276 11.63 15.78 -19.23
CA SER A 276 11.80 16.44 -20.54
C SER A 276 10.48 16.88 -21.18
N GLN A 277 9.34 16.37 -20.73
CA GLN A 277 8.00 16.75 -21.18
C GLN A 277 7.34 17.80 -20.26
N GLY A 278 8.05 18.26 -19.23
CA GLY A 278 7.56 19.24 -18.26
C GLY A 278 6.63 18.66 -17.20
N LYS A 279 6.51 17.33 -17.10
CA LYS A 279 5.71 16.65 -16.07
C LYS A 279 6.48 16.65 -14.76
N LEU A 280 5.79 16.94 -13.66
CA LEU A 280 6.38 16.90 -12.32
C LEU A 280 6.71 15.45 -11.94
N ILE A 281 7.99 15.20 -11.64
CA ILE A 281 8.48 13.88 -11.23
C ILE A 281 8.95 13.86 -9.77
N GLU A 282 9.34 15.01 -9.22
CA GLU A 282 9.77 15.10 -7.84
C GLU A 282 9.60 16.53 -7.29
N ILE A 283 9.28 16.65 -6.01
CA ILE A 283 9.47 17.88 -5.23
C ILE A 283 10.38 17.62 -4.04
N ARG A 284 11.21 18.61 -3.71
CA ARG A 284 12.03 18.61 -2.50
C ARG A 284 11.60 19.77 -1.62
N SER A 285 11.44 19.52 -0.33
CA SER A 285 11.07 20.55 0.63
C SER A 285 11.80 20.37 1.95
N LYS A 286 11.94 21.45 2.71
CA LYS A 286 12.39 21.45 4.09
C LYS A 286 11.19 21.58 5.02
N TYR A 287 11.33 21.08 6.24
CA TYR A 287 10.33 21.22 7.30
C TYR A 287 10.98 21.34 8.67
N VAL A 288 10.17 21.65 9.68
CA VAL A 288 10.58 21.69 11.08
C VAL A 288 9.86 20.60 11.86
N TYR A 289 10.58 19.97 12.79
CA TYR A 289 10.02 19.07 13.78
C TYR A 289 10.59 19.36 15.18
N GLN A 290 9.84 18.97 16.20
CA GLN A 290 10.25 18.98 17.60
C GLN A 290 10.60 17.54 18.01
N GLY A 291 11.84 17.31 18.39
CA GLY A 291 12.31 16.02 18.93
C GLY A 291 12.78 16.15 20.38
N PHE A 292 13.42 15.11 20.89
CA PHE A 292 13.97 15.07 22.25
C PHE A 292 15.03 16.16 22.50
N SER A 293 15.81 16.50 21.47
CA SER A 293 16.83 17.56 21.49
C SER A 293 16.29 18.96 21.16
N GLY A 294 14.96 19.14 21.17
CA GLY A 294 14.32 20.42 20.84
C GLY A 294 13.94 20.54 19.36
N ARG A 295 13.88 21.79 18.88
CA ARG A 295 13.46 22.13 17.51
C ARG A 295 14.57 21.79 16.51
N SER A 296 14.24 21.13 15.42
CA SER A 296 15.19 20.73 14.38
C SER A 296 14.58 20.82 12.98
N ASN A 297 15.45 20.85 11.96
CA ASN A 297 15.04 20.90 10.56
C ASN A 297 15.16 19.52 9.93
N GLY A 298 14.18 19.14 9.12
CA GLY A 298 14.20 17.97 8.27
C GLY A 298 14.06 18.34 6.80
N SER A 299 14.21 17.34 5.93
CA SER A 299 13.87 17.48 4.52
C SER A 299 13.10 16.26 4.04
N VAL A 300 12.26 16.49 3.04
CA VAL A 300 11.46 15.45 2.38
C VAL A 300 11.65 15.58 0.88
N ARG A 301 11.79 14.42 0.23
CA ARG A 301 11.75 14.27 -1.21
C ARG A 301 10.48 13.50 -1.56
N ILE A 302 9.58 14.10 -2.33
CA ILE A 302 8.30 13.49 -2.72
C ILE A 302 8.35 13.23 -4.21
N THR A 303 8.19 11.97 -4.59
CA THR A 303 8.25 11.52 -5.98
C THR A 303 6.85 11.38 -6.55
N PHE A 304 6.73 11.53 -7.87
CA PHE A 304 5.47 11.45 -8.60
C PHE A 304 5.53 10.34 -9.63
N THR A 305 4.47 9.53 -9.68
CA THR A 305 4.24 8.51 -10.71
C THR A 305 2.95 8.87 -11.41
N ASP A 306 2.99 8.94 -12.74
CA ASP A 306 1.87 9.44 -13.54
C ASP A 306 1.33 10.80 -13.10
N GLY A 307 2.23 11.62 -12.57
CA GLY A 307 1.93 12.98 -12.13
C GLY A 307 1.19 13.05 -10.80
N LEU A 308 1.13 11.96 -10.04
CA LEU A 308 0.54 11.90 -8.71
C LEU A 308 1.60 11.58 -7.66
N PRO A 309 1.56 12.20 -6.46
CA PRO A 309 2.50 11.86 -5.39
C PRO A 309 2.42 10.38 -5.04
N GLU A 310 3.58 9.74 -4.93
CA GLU A 310 3.68 8.29 -4.73
C GLU A 310 4.47 7.93 -3.47
N CYS A 311 5.73 8.37 -3.38
CA CYS A 311 6.61 8.11 -2.25
C CYS A 311 7.16 9.40 -1.64
N LEU A 312 7.13 9.49 -0.33
CA LEU A 312 7.86 10.43 0.50
C LEU A 312 9.13 9.75 1.04
N TYR A 313 10.27 10.41 0.88
CA TYR A 313 11.56 10.01 1.43
C TYR A 313 12.02 11.09 2.38
N PHE A 314 12.07 10.76 3.67
CA PHE A 314 12.52 11.68 4.71
C PHE A 314 14.03 11.60 4.88
N PHE A 315 14.65 12.68 5.34
CA PHE A 315 16.12 12.77 5.47
C PHE A 315 16.73 11.69 6.38
N ASP A 316 15.97 11.22 7.37
CA ASP A 316 16.34 10.15 8.32
C ASP A 316 16.15 8.76 7.72
N PHE A 317 15.29 8.61 6.72
CA PHE A 317 15.07 7.38 5.95
C PHE A 317 15.07 7.65 4.43
N PRO A 318 16.21 8.07 3.85
CA PRO A 318 16.26 8.59 2.48
C PRO A 318 15.98 7.54 1.40
N ASN A 319 16.13 6.26 1.75
CA ASN A 319 15.95 5.11 0.85
C ASN A 319 14.63 4.37 1.08
N ALA A 320 13.86 4.71 2.11
CA ALA A 320 12.60 4.04 2.41
C ALA A 320 11.43 4.84 1.79
N CYS A 321 10.72 4.23 0.83
CA CYS A 321 9.49 4.83 0.32
C CYS A 321 8.42 4.81 1.41
N ARG A 322 7.98 5.99 1.83
CA ARG A 322 6.76 6.16 2.61
C ARG A 322 5.62 6.54 1.68
N THR A 323 4.62 5.68 1.57
CA THR A 323 3.51 5.86 0.63
C THR A 323 2.79 7.19 0.90
N ALA A 324 2.54 7.97 -0.14
CA ALA A 324 1.73 9.18 -0.04
C ALA A 324 0.29 8.85 0.39
N ASN A 325 -0.25 9.66 1.29
CA ASN A 325 -1.63 9.51 1.76
C ASN A 325 -2.60 9.67 0.58
N ARG A 326 -3.48 8.68 0.38
CA ARG A 326 -4.30 8.60 -0.85
C ARG A 326 -5.45 9.60 -0.87
N LYS A 327 -5.97 10.00 0.29
CA LYS A 327 -6.94 11.10 0.38
C LYS A 327 -6.32 12.39 -0.14
N ILE A 328 -5.10 12.70 0.27
CA ILE A 328 -4.37 13.89 -0.21
C ILE A 328 -4.02 13.78 -1.69
N VAL A 329 -3.54 12.62 -2.15
CA VAL A 329 -3.25 12.38 -3.58
C VAL A 329 -4.50 12.55 -4.44
N ALA A 330 -5.65 12.08 -3.98
CA ALA A 330 -6.88 12.19 -4.73
C ALA A 330 -7.49 13.61 -4.65
N GLN A 331 -7.32 14.34 -3.55
CA GLN A 331 -7.61 15.79 -3.49
C GLN A 331 -6.72 16.58 -4.46
N TYR A 332 -5.44 16.22 -4.57
CA TYR A 332 -4.51 16.77 -5.55
C TYR A 332 -4.96 16.48 -6.98
N ALA A 333 -5.32 15.23 -7.29
CA ALA A 333 -5.89 14.86 -8.58
C ALA A 333 -7.20 15.61 -8.89
N GLY A 334 -8.02 15.85 -7.87
CA GLY A 334 -9.30 16.56 -7.96
C GLY A 334 -9.18 18.08 -8.07
N GLY A 335 -7.97 18.65 -8.03
CA GLY A 335 -7.74 20.09 -8.20
C GLY A 335 -7.79 20.92 -6.92
N ASN A 336 -7.92 20.31 -5.73
CA ASN A 336 -8.01 21.02 -4.44
C ASN A 336 -6.73 21.77 -4.02
N TYR A 337 -5.68 21.66 -4.84
CA TYR A 337 -4.40 22.31 -4.68
C TYR A 337 -4.11 23.29 -5.82
N GLN A 338 -5.04 23.54 -6.75
CA GLN A 338 -4.89 24.63 -7.72
C GLN A 338 -4.87 25.97 -6.99
N LYS A 339 -4.00 26.88 -7.45
CA LYS A 339 -3.92 28.27 -6.97
C LYS A 339 -4.93 29.17 -7.66
#